data_AF-A0A9W6PNC6-F1
#
_entry.id   AF-A0A9W6PNC6-F1
#
_cell.length_a   1.000
_cell.length_b   1.000
_cell.length_c   1.000
_cell.angle_alpha   90.00
_cell.angle_beta   90.00
_cell.angle_gamma   90.00
#
_symmetry.space_group_name_H-M   'P 1'
#
loop_
_entity.id
_entity.type
_entity.pdbx_description
1 polymer ?
#
loop_
_entity_poly.entity_id
_entity_poly.type
_entity_poly.pdbx_seq_one_letter_code
_entity_poly.pdbx_strand_id
1 'polypeptide(L)'
;MSRAKFAFAAHPDAIADLRRLPEPIRDQALLHLQDLVHGERVATRLSERLEGCHKIVLGAGGDWASHRLVVQFRDAPPASKHSREVYLVAAGARHEYAVYNAAQKRLGRTGLNTPAPDADPELAARVREAQEARVQAARARSPRTAHARRQGGIAYTSASPGFSATDAPRKAR
;
A
#
# COMPACT_ATOMS: atom_id res chain seq x y z
N MET A 1 -14.59 -26.28 -11.93
CA MET A 1 -14.49 -24.80 -11.94
C MET A 1 -15.66 -24.27 -12.75
N SER A 2 -16.49 -23.43 -12.14
CA SER A 2 -17.65 -22.82 -12.80
C SER A 2 -17.20 -21.87 -13.93
N ARG A 3 -18.10 -21.46 -14.82
CA ARG A 3 -17.78 -20.48 -15.87
C ARG A 3 -17.62 -19.10 -15.22
N ALA A 4 -16.59 -18.35 -15.61
CA ALA A 4 -16.37 -16.97 -15.15
C ALA A 4 -17.64 -16.12 -15.35
N LYS A 5 -18.12 -15.53 -14.26
CA LYS A 5 -19.32 -14.69 -14.24
C LYS A 5 -19.01 -13.24 -14.62
N PHE A 6 -17.83 -12.78 -14.28
CA PHE A 6 -17.36 -11.42 -14.53
C PHE A 6 -16.11 -11.43 -15.41
N ALA A 7 -15.87 -10.36 -16.18
CA ALA A 7 -14.55 -10.09 -16.73
C ALA A 7 -13.60 -9.61 -15.62
N PHE A 8 -12.29 -9.72 -15.84
CA PHE A 8 -11.28 -9.16 -14.95
C PHE A 8 -10.53 -8.03 -15.64
N ALA A 9 -10.44 -6.89 -14.96
CA ALA A 9 -9.63 -5.76 -15.37
C ALA A 9 -8.88 -5.21 -14.15
N ALA A 10 -7.79 -4.48 -14.37
CA ALA A 10 -7.00 -3.91 -13.28
C ALA A 10 -6.41 -2.57 -13.68
N HIS A 11 -6.28 -1.68 -12.70
CA HIS A 11 -5.48 -0.48 -12.85
C HIS A 11 -4.01 -0.88 -13.09
N PRO A 12 -3.26 -0.24 -14.01
CA PRO A 12 -1.87 -0.59 -14.29
C PRO A 12 -1.00 -0.61 -13.02
N ASP A 13 -1.12 0.42 -12.18
CA ASP A 13 -0.41 0.45 -10.90
C ASP A 13 -0.87 -0.63 -9.90
N ALA A 14 -2.10 -1.13 -10.00
CA ALA A 14 -2.56 -2.21 -9.13
C ALA A 14 -1.91 -3.56 -9.49
N ILE A 15 -1.55 -3.76 -10.77
CA ILE A 15 -0.72 -4.89 -11.17
C ILE A 15 0.69 -4.79 -10.58
N ALA A 16 1.25 -3.58 -10.55
CA ALA A 16 2.54 -3.35 -9.89
C ALA A 16 2.46 -3.59 -8.37
N ASP A 17 1.36 -3.18 -7.73
CA ASP A 17 1.12 -3.46 -6.32
C ASP A 17 1.07 -4.96 -6.03
N LEU A 18 0.31 -5.74 -6.81
CA LEU A 18 0.23 -7.20 -6.67
C LEU A 18 1.60 -7.85 -6.75
N ARG A 19 2.47 -7.38 -7.66
CA ARG A 19 3.82 -7.91 -7.83
C ARG A 19 4.73 -7.62 -6.63
N ARG A 20 4.48 -6.52 -5.91
CA ARG A 20 5.24 -6.11 -4.71
C ARG A 20 4.78 -6.81 -3.44
N LEU A 21 3.63 -7.48 -3.45
CA LEU A 21 3.17 -8.24 -2.30
C LEU A 21 4.12 -9.40 -1.97
N PRO A 22 4.27 -9.76 -0.69
CA PRO A 22 4.92 -11.02 -0.32
C PRO A 22 4.27 -12.20 -1.03
N GLU A 23 5.06 -13.17 -1.48
CA GLU A 23 4.59 -14.28 -2.30
C GLU A 23 3.37 -15.02 -1.72
N PRO A 24 3.33 -15.43 -0.44
CA PRO A 24 2.15 -16.10 0.13
C PRO A 24 0.88 -15.24 0.08
N ILE A 25 1.04 -13.92 0.24
CA ILE A 25 -0.07 -12.96 0.19
C ILE A 25 -0.51 -12.72 -1.25
N ARG A 26 0.43 -12.70 -2.20
CA ARG A 26 0.14 -12.58 -3.62
C ARG A 26 -0.64 -13.80 -4.12
N ASP A 27 -0.24 -14.99 -3.73
CA ASP A 27 -0.92 -16.22 -4.15
C ASP A 27 -2.35 -16.28 -3.59
N GLN A 28 -2.51 -15.91 -2.32
CA GLN A 28 -3.83 -15.74 -1.73
C GLN A 28 -4.66 -14.67 -2.43
N ALA A 29 -4.04 -13.54 -2.82
CA ALA A 29 -4.72 -12.48 -3.56
C ALA A 29 -5.23 -12.99 -4.92
N LEU A 30 -4.41 -13.72 -5.65
CA LEU A 30 -4.77 -14.29 -6.96
C LEU A 30 -5.91 -15.30 -6.82
N LEU A 31 -5.89 -16.16 -5.80
CA LEU A 31 -6.98 -17.08 -5.50
C LEU A 31 -8.29 -16.32 -5.21
N HIS A 32 -8.24 -15.28 -4.38
CA HIS A 32 -9.44 -14.48 -4.10
C HIS A 32 -9.95 -13.70 -5.30
N LEU A 33 -9.08 -13.23 -6.20
CA LEU A 33 -9.49 -12.62 -7.46
C LEU A 33 -10.15 -13.63 -8.39
N GLN A 34 -9.64 -14.87 -8.42
CA GLN A 34 -10.27 -15.96 -9.15
C GLN A 34 -11.67 -16.25 -8.58
N ASP A 35 -11.82 -16.42 -7.27
CA ASP A 35 -13.12 -16.67 -6.64
C ASP A 35 -14.12 -15.53 -6.94
N LEU A 36 -13.65 -14.27 -6.94
CA LEU A 36 -14.47 -13.11 -7.27
C LEU A 36 -15.00 -13.15 -8.70
N VAL A 37 -14.14 -13.47 -9.65
CA VAL A 37 -14.49 -13.55 -11.08
C VAL A 37 -15.53 -14.64 -11.35
N HIS A 38 -15.48 -15.73 -10.59
CA HIS A 38 -16.47 -16.81 -10.64
C HIS A 38 -17.74 -16.50 -9.82
N GLY A 39 -17.72 -15.43 -9.02
CA GLY A 39 -18.84 -15.06 -8.15
C GLY A 39 -19.00 -15.99 -6.93
N GLU A 40 -17.95 -16.74 -6.60
CA GLU A 40 -17.90 -17.70 -5.48
C GLU A 40 -17.51 -17.01 -4.16
N ARG A 41 -17.03 -15.76 -4.23
CA ARG A 41 -16.64 -14.95 -3.08
C ARG A 41 -17.40 -13.64 -2.99
N VAL A 42 -17.79 -13.29 -1.76
CA VAL A 42 -18.37 -11.99 -1.42
C VAL A 42 -17.28 -11.07 -0.88
N ALA A 43 -17.10 -9.90 -1.48
CA ALA A 43 -16.24 -8.85 -0.97
C ALA A 43 -17.03 -7.88 -0.08
N THR A 44 -16.40 -7.31 0.95
CA THR A 44 -17.08 -6.38 1.85
C THR A 44 -17.19 -4.99 1.22
N ARG A 45 -18.39 -4.44 1.10
CA ARG A 45 -18.58 -3.08 0.55
C ARG A 45 -17.85 -2.02 1.39
N LEU A 46 -17.23 -1.07 0.72
CA LEU A 46 -16.65 0.13 1.32
C LEU A 46 -17.66 1.29 1.25
N SER A 47 -17.63 2.16 2.26
CA SER A 47 -18.47 3.35 2.37
C SER A 47 -17.67 4.63 2.09
N GLU A 48 -18.37 5.78 2.10
CA GLU A 48 -17.80 7.12 2.01
C GLU A 48 -16.97 7.35 0.73
N ARG A 49 -15.70 7.75 0.87
CA ARG A 49 -14.82 8.11 -0.26
C ARG A 49 -14.52 6.94 -1.20
N LEU A 50 -14.80 5.72 -0.80
CA LEU A 50 -14.63 4.52 -1.60
C LEU A 50 -15.96 3.83 -1.86
N GLU A 51 -17.06 4.58 -1.88
CA GLU A 51 -18.37 4.03 -2.20
C GLU A 51 -18.39 3.34 -3.57
N GLY A 52 -18.98 2.14 -3.62
CA GLY A 52 -19.00 1.28 -4.82
C GLY A 52 -17.75 0.41 -4.97
N CYS A 53 -16.72 0.63 -4.16
CA CYS A 53 -15.61 -0.30 -4.02
C CYS A 53 -15.92 -1.34 -2.93
N HIS A 54 -15.19 -2.44 -2.99
CA HIS A 54 -15.25 -3.54 -2.04
C HIS A 54 -13.83 -3.88 -1.60
N LYS A 55 -13.69 -4.28 -0.33
CA LYS A 55 -12.44 -4.74 0.25
C LYS A 55 -12.42 -6.26 0.39
N ILE A 56 -11.25 -6.83 0.19
CA ILE A 56 -10.93 -8.20 0.61
C ILE A 56 -9.74 -8.13 1.55
N VAL A 57 -9.82 -8.82 2.68
CA VAL A 57 -8.72 -8.98 3.61
C VAL A 57 -7.87 -10.17 3.15
N LEU A 58 -6.56 -9.96 3.08
CA LEU A 58 -5.58 -10.97 2.74
C LEU A 58 -4.78 -11.34 3.99
N GLY A 59 -4.37 -12.60 4.11
CA GLY A 59 -3.67 -13.22 5.23
C GLY A 59 -4.62 -13.73 6.34
N ALA A 60 -4.16 -14.75 7.06
CA ALA A 60 -4.90 -15.37 8.17
C ALA A 60 -4.17 -15.16 9.50
N GLY A 61 -4.88 -14.67 10.52
CA GLY A 61 -4.38 -14.51 11.89
C GLY A 61 -3.47 -13.29 12.11
N GLY A 62 -3.72 -12.57 13.21
CA GLY A 62 -2.88 -11.53 13.83
C GLY A 62 -2.12 -10.56 12.90
N ASP A 63 -1.00 -11.03 12.35
CA ASP A 63 -0.02 -10.23 11.61
C ASP A 63 -0.19 -10.30 10.08
N TRP A 64 -0.88 -11.31 9.54
CA TRP A 64 -1.00 -11.50 8.08
C TRP A 64 -2.23 -10.83 7.47
N ALA A 65 -3.27 -10.55 8.27
CA ALA A 65 -4.43 -9.71 7.92
C ALA A 65 -4.08 -8.25 7.57
N SER A 66 -2.78 -7.97 7.46
CA SER A 66 -2.14 -6.70 7.15
C SER A 66 -2.34 -6.26 5.72
N HIS A 67 -2.74 -7.12 4.78
CA HIS A 67 -2.89 -6.74 3.37
C HIS A 67 -4.36 -6.75 2.93
N ARG A 68 -4.69 -5.90 1.96
CA ARG A 68 -6.05 -5.78 1.43
C ARG A 68 -6.03 -5.59 -0.08
N LEU A 69 -7.11 -6.04 -0.71
CA LEU A 69 -7.47 -5.68 -2.07
C LEU A 69 -8.62 -4.70 -2.04
N VAL A 70 -8.60 -3.72 -2.94
CA VAL A 70 -9.72 -2.84 -3.23
C VAL A 70 -10.15 -3.09 -4.67
N VAL A 71 -11.38 -3.58 -4.84
CA VAL A 71 -11.98 -3.92 -6.13
C VAL A 71 -13.26 -3.12 -6.35
N GLN A 72 -13.62 -2.90 -7.60
CA GLN A 72 -14.88 -2.28 -8.00
C GLN A 72 -15.60 -3.20 -8.98
N PHE A 73 -16.90 -3.38 -8.79
CA PHE A 73 -17.74 -4.05 -9.79
C PHE A 73 -18.35 -2.98 -10.68
N ARG A 74 -18.03 -3.00 -11.97
CA ARG A 74 -18.53 -2.04 -12.96
C ARG A 74 -19.03 -2.78 -14.21
N ASP A 75 -19.75 -2.06 -15.06
CA ASP A 75 -20.15 -2.60 -16.36
C ASP A 75 -18.89 -2.78 -17.22
N ALA A 76 -18.83 -3.91 -17.91
CA ALA A 76 -17.70 -4.19 -18.77
C ALA A 76 -17.78 -3.33 -20.04
N PRO A 77 -16.64 -2.98 -20.65
CA PRO A 77 -16.62 -2.32 -21.95
C PRO A 77 -17.41 -3.13 -22.99
N PRO A 78 -18.02 -2.47 -24.00
CA PRO A 78 -18.85 -3.14 -25.01
C PRO A 78 -18.11 -4.20 -25.84
N ALA A 79 -16.77 -4.18 -25.84
CA ALA A 79 -15.93 -5.20 -26.46
C ALA A 79 -15.76 -6.48 -25.60
N SER A 80 -16.23 -6.49 -24.36
CA SER A 80 -16.09 -7.61 -23.44
C SER A 80 -17.13 -8.69 -23.68
N LYS A 81 -16.75 -9.95 -23.43
CA LYS A 81 -17.68 -11.11 -23.47
C LYS A 81 -18.59 -11.20 -22.25
N HIS A 82 -18.32 -10.41 -21.21
CA HIS A 82 -19.07 -10.38 -19.96
C HIS A 82 -19.81 -9.06 -19.83
N SER A 83 -20.99 -9.04 -19.20
CA SER A 83 -21.75 -7.80 -18.97
C SER A 83 -21.15 -6.92 -17.87
N ARG A 84 -20.49 -7.55 -16.90
CA ARG A 84 -19.88 -6.88 -15.74
C ARG A 84 -18.45 -7.35 -15.56
N GLU A 85 -17.64 -6.48 -14.97
CA GLU A 85 -16.25 -6.76 -14.66
C GLU A 85 -15.88 -6.43 -13.22
N VAL A 86 -14.95 -7.23 -12.71
CA VAL A 86 -14.21 -6.96 -11.47
C VAL A 86 -12.99 -6.15 -11.86
N TYR A 87 -12.97 -4.88 -11.44
CA TYR A 87 -11.86 -3.96 -11.65
C TYR A 87 -11.02 -3.86 -10.37
N LEU A 88 -9.78 -4.36 -10.41
CA LEU A 88 -8.83 -4.20 -9.31
C LEU A 88 -8.28 -2.77 -9.31
N VAL A 89 -8.54 -2.04 -8.22
CA VAL A 89 -8.12 -0.64 -8.06
C VAL A 89 -6.78 -0.55 -7.33
N ALA A 90 -6.60 -1.32 -6.26
CA ALA A 90 -5.38 -1.32 -5.47
C ALA A 90 -5.18 -2.63 -4.70
N ALA A 91 -3.92 -2.96 -4.46
CA ALA A 91 -3.50 -4.02 -3.56
C ALA A 91 -2.41 -3.49 -2.63
N GLY A 92 -2.32 -3.96 -1.41
CA GLY A 92 -1.23 -3.52 -0.53
C GLY A 92 -1.54 -3.61 0.94
N ALA A 93 -0.61 -3.11 1.74
CA ALA A 93 -0.76 -3.09 3.19
C ALA A 93 -1.89 -2.14 3.62
N ARG A 94 -2.61 -2.56 4.65
CA ARG A 94 -3.52 -1.75 5.47
C ARG A 94 -2.75 -0.73 6.30
N HIS A 95 -1.49 -1.00 6.63
CA HIS A 95 -0.64 -0.10 7.41
C HIS A 95 -0.70 1.33 6.82
N GLU A 96 -0.85 2.33 7.70
CA GLU A 96 -1.03 3.74 7.34
C GLU A 96 -2.17 4.02 6.34
N TYR A 97 -3.13 3.09 6.19
CA TYR A 97 -4.19 3.15 5.18
C TYR A 97 -3.65 3.25 3.74
N ALA A 98 -2.41 2.80 3.49
CA ALA A 98 -1.71 2.96 2.21
C ALA A 98 -2.53 2.45 1.02
N VAL A 99 -3.12 1.26 1.14
CA VAL A 99 -3.99 0.67 0.11
C VAL A 99 -5.24 1.51 -0.20
N TYR A 100 -5.85 2.12 0.82
CA TYR A 100 -7.04 2.95 0.65
C TYR A 100 -6.69 4.31 0.05
N ASN A 101 -5.57 4.89 0.48
CA ASN A 101 -5.05 6.13 -0.09
C ASN A 101 -4.68 5.96 -1.57
N ALA A 102 -4.04 4.84 -1.93
CA ALA A 102 -3.76 4.49 -3.32
C ALA A 102 -5.05 4.34 -4.14
N ALA A 103 -6.06 3.66 -3.59
CA ALA A 103 -7.35 3.52 -4.26
C ALA A 103 -8.07 4.87 -4.45
N GLN A 104 -8.06 5.74 -3.44
CA GLN A 104 -8.65 7.08 -3.54
C GLN A 104 -7.95 7.93 -4.60
N LYS A 105 -6.61 7.89 -4.65
CA LYS A 105 -5.83 8.62 -5.66
C LYS A 105 -6.17 8.16 -7.07
N ARG A 106 -6.22 6.85 -7.30
CA ARG A 106 -6.51 6.25 -8.60
C ARG A 106 -7.95 6.48 -9.07
N LEU A 107 -8.88 6.59 -8.14
CA LEU A 107 -10.28 6.90 -8.43
C LEU A 107 -10.57 8.42 -8.47
N GLY A 108 -9.58 9.27 -8.23
CA GLY A 108 -9.77 10.72 -8.14
C GLY A 108 -10.60 11.17 -6.91
N ARG A 109 -10.76 10.33 -5.89
CA ARG A 109 -11.60 10.56 -4.69
C ARG A 109 -10.82 11.04 -3.47
N THR A 110 -9.58 11.44 -3.68
CA THR A 110 -8.72 12.01 -2.64
C THR A 110 -9.38 13.27 -2.16
N GLY A 111 -9.73 13.36 -0.86
CA GLY A 111 -10.36 14.54 -0.27
C GLY A 111 -9.51 15.81 -0.23
N LEU A 112 -8.53 15.89 -1.11
CA LEU A 112 -7.75 17.08 -1.38
C LEU A 112 -8.17 17.77 -2.67
N ASN A 113 -8.87 17.14 -3.62
CA ASN A 113 -9.27 17.79 -4.87
C ASN A 113 -10.45 17.07 -5.55
N THR A 114 -11.65 17.60 -5.39
CA THR A 114 -12.57 17.99 -6.47
C THR A 114 -13.69 18.73 -5.75
N PRO A 115 -13.80 20.08 -5.86
CA PRO A 115 -15.07 20.72 -5.53
C PRO A 115 -16.14 19.96 -6.30
N ALA A 116 -17.29 19.66 -5.67
CA ALA A 116 -18.45 19.25 -6.44
C ALA A 116 -18.57 20.19 -7.66
N PRO A 117 -18.98 19.73 -8.86
CA PRO A 117 -19.04 20.59 -10.04
C PRO A 117 -19.85 21.88 -9.83
N ASP A 118 -20.62 21.97 -8.74
CA ASP A 118 -21.43 23.13 -8.32
C ASP A 118 -20.89 23.88 -7.07
N ALA A 119 -19.69 23.59 -6.58
CA ALA A 119 -19.19 24.24 -5.36
C ALA A 119 -18.61 25.63 -5.64
N ASP A 120 -19.05 26.58 -4.82
CA ASP A 120 -18.68 27.99 -4.83
C ASP A 120 -17.14 28.21 -4.95
N PRO A 121 -16.67 28.98 -5.95
CA PRO A 121 -15.25 29.23 -6.17
C PRO A 121 -14.54 29.84 -4.94
N GLU A 122 -15.26 30.57 -4.09
CA GLU A 122 -14.69 31.16 -2.87
C GLU A 122 -14.34 30.07 -1.84
N LEU A 123 -15.20 29.05 -1.70
CA LEU A 123 -14.96 27.92 -0.80
C LEU A 123 -13.77 27.09 -1.29
N ALA A 124 -13.62 26.92 -2.61
CA ALA A 124 -12.46 26.24 -3.21
C ALA A 124 -11.14 26.98 -2.94
N ALA A 125 -11.14 28.31 -3.02
CA ALA A 125 -9.97 29.13 -2.72
C ALA A 125 -9.55 29.03 -1.24
N ARG A 126 -10.51 29.13 -0.32
CA ARG A 126 -10.25 29.00 1.13
C ARG A 126 -9.70 27.63 1.53
N VAL A 127 -10.19 26.56 0.88
CA VAL A 127 -9.68 25.20 1.10
C VAL A 127 -8.24 25.08 0.61
N ARG A 128 -7.90 25.68 -0.54
CA ARG A 128 -6.53 25.69 -1.07
C ARG A 128 -5.57 26.45 -0.14
N GLU A 129 -5.98 27.61 0.34
CA GLU A 129 -5.20 28.42 1.29
C GLU A 129 -4.95 27.68 2.61
N ALA A 130 -5.98 27.02 3.16
CA ALA A 130 -5.84 26.21 4.37
C ALA A 130 -4.90 25.00 4.17
N GLN A 131 -4.82 24.44 2.96
CA GLN A 131 -3.86 23.38 2.62
C GLN A 131 -2.43 23.92 2.54
N GLU A 132 -2.23 25.06 1.89
CA GLU A 132 -0.92 25.72 1.83
C GLU A 132 -0.40 26.06 3.23
N ALA A 133 -1.24 26.60 4.10
CA ALA A 133 -0.90 26.87 5.50
C ALA A 133 -0.49 25.60 6.26
N ARG A 134 -1.17 24.46 6.03
CA ARG A 134 -0.82 23.17 6.65
C ARG A 134 0.50 22.60 6.12
N VAL A 135 0.76 22.71 4.82
CA VAL A 135 2.03 22.29 4.22
C VAL A 135 3.18 23.16 4.73
N GLN A 136 2.97 24.47 4.85
CA GLN A 136 3.97 25.38 5.41
C GLN A 136 4.22 25.10 6.90
N ALA A 137 3.18 24.84 7.68
CA ALA A 137 3.33 24.44 9.08
C ALA A 137 4.06 23.10 9.24
N ALA A 138 3.81 22.12 8.37
CA ALA A 138 4.54 20.85 8.36
C ALA A 138 6.01 21.03 7.96
N ARG A 139 6.29 21.92 6.98
CA ARG A 139 7.66 22.30 6.60
C ARG A 139 8.39 23.04 7.72
N ALA A 140 7.74 23.96 8.41
CA ALA A 140 8.30 24.69 9.54
C ALA A 140 8.63 23.77 10.73
N ARG A 141 7.84 22.69 10.92
CA ARG A 141 8.08 21.68 11.96
C ARG A 141 9.11 20.60 11.58
N SER A 142 9.57 20.57 10.33
CA SER A 142 10.69 19.71 9.92
C SER A 142 12.00 20.49 10.00
N PRO A 143 12.81 20.36 11.07
CA PRO A 143 14.19 20.80 11.03
C PRO A 143 14.94 19.85 10.08
N ARG A 144 15.00 20.21 8.81
CA ARG A 144 15.90 19.57 7.86
C ARG A 144 17.32 19.84 8.37
N THR A 145 17.93 18.80 8.90
CA THR A 145 19.32 18.64 9.32
C THR A 145 20.30 19.51 8.52
N ALA A 146 20.59 20.70 9.02
CA ALA A 146 21.75 21.51 8.64
C ALA A 146 22.99 21.15 9.50
N HIS A 147 23.15 19.85 9.84
CA HIS A 147 24.27 19.36 10.65
C HIS A 147 24.94 18.08 10.10
N ALA A 148 24.86 17.86 8.78
CA ALA A 148 25.67 16.84 8.09
C ALA A 148 26.79 17.48 7.26
N ARG A 149 27.56 18.40 7.87
CA ARG A 149 28.87 18.80 7.32
C ARG A 149 29.77 19.38 8.41
N ARG A 150 30.22 18.52 9.34
CA ARG A 150 31.58 18.56 9.91
C ARG A 150 31.76 17.45 10.95
N GLN A 151 32.77 16.61 10.67
CA GLN A 151 33.60 15.87 11.63
C GLN A 151 33.02 14.59 12.26
N GLY A 152 33.75 13.49 12.08
CA GLY A 152 33.54 12.22 12.78
C GLY A 152 33.82 11.00 11.91
N GLY A 153 35.08 10.82 11.49
CA GLY A 153 35.50 9.59 10.80
C GLY A 153 35.31 8.39 11.72
N ILE A 154 34.50 7.42 11.28
CA ILE A 154 34.34 6.14 11.97
C ILE A 154 35.46 5.24 11.46
N ALA A 155 36.55 5.16 12.23
CA ALA A 155 37.60 4.17 12.01
C ALA A 155 37.05 2.80 12.44
N TYR A 156 36.95 1.88 11.49
CA TYR A 156 36.69 0.47 11.74
C TYR A 156 37.96 -0.14 12.36
N THR A 157 37.92 -0.47 13.65
CA THR A 157 38.97 -1.24 14.31
C THR A 157 38.74 -2.72 14.03
N SER A 158 39.52 -3.30 13.12
CA SER A 158 39.63 -4.76 13.00
C SER A 158 40.56 -5.28 14.10
N ALA A 159 39.99 -5.79 15.19
CA ALA A 159 40.71 -6.59 16.16
C ALA A 159 39.85 -7.80 16.54
N SER A 160 40.10 -8.89 15.82
CA SER A 160 39.65 -10.24 16.18
C SER A 160 40.27 -10.65 17.53
N PRO A 161 39.54 -11.30 18.45
CA PRO A 161 40.17 -11.88 19.63
C PRO A 161 40.91 -13.15 19.22
N GLY A 162 42.23 -13.03 19.10
CA GLY A 162 43.16 -14.13 18.90
C GLY A 162 43.39 -14.89 20.21
N PHE A 163 43.17 -16.20 20.14
CA PHE A 163 43.59 -17.24 21.08
C PHE A 163 45.03 -17.00 21.56
N SER A 164 45.24 -16.81 22.86
CA SER A 164 46.58 -16.75 23.47
C SER A 164 46.87 -18.04 24.21
N ALA A 165 47.75 -18.86 23.64
CA ALA A 165 48.39 -19.97 24.31
C ALA A 165 49.52 -19.42 25.19
N THR A 166 49.46 -19.65 26.49
CA THR A 166 50.60 -19.48 27.40
C THR A 166 51.10 -20.84 27.83
N ASP A 167 52.23 -21.21 27.24
CA ASP A 167 53.15 -22.26 27.66
C ASP A 167 54.00 -21.75 28.83
N ALA A 168 54.14 -22.54 29.89
CA ALA A 168 55.09 -22.30 31.00
C ALA A 168 55.37 -23.62 31.75
N PRO A 169 56.57 -23.80 32.34
CA PRO A 169 57.37 -25.01 32.10
C PRO A 169 57.47 -25.99 33.28
N ARG A 170 57.87 -27.23 32.91
CA ARG A 170 58.30 -28.34 33.76
C ARG A 170 59.42 -27.95 34.74
N LYS A 171 59.30 -28.35 36.02
CA LYS A 171 60.44 -28.83 36.82
C LYS A 171 60.00 -29.85 37.88
N ALA A 172 60.85 -30.85 38.02
CA ALA A 172 60.74 -32.04 38.87
C ALA A 172 60.90 -31.73 40.36
N ARG A 173 60.21 -32.51 41.20
CA ARG A 173 60.84 -33.29 42.29
C ARG A 173 59.92 -34.40 42.77
#